data_AF-A0A8J2HYT7-F1
#
_entry.id   AF-A0A8J2HYT7-F1
#
_cell.length_a   1.000
_cell.length_b   1.000
_cell.length_c   1.000
_cell.angle_alpha   90.00
_cell.angle_beta   90.00
_cell.angle_gamma   90.00
#
_symmetry.space_group_name_H-M   'P 1'
#
loop_
_entity.id
_entity.type
_entity.pdbx_description
1 polymer ?
#
loop_
_entity_poly.entity_id
_entity_poly.type
_entity_poly.pdbx_seq_one_letter_code
_entity_poly.pdbx_strand_id
1 'polypeptide(L)'
;MFKLAMTRVPQSFVKMWKSGWVADDLFNLTAGLQSGISFQTRWELGLDVGSMGVDSPAAMLRRFEVFSLDTKKDRKVLDRVTCPVLLRAPEGGAEMYSSAEIGAVKIHKLLIMVSEGNKELWIPGQAADGGLSASIGVWPSLAQRSFRFLDMRFGTNRKTIPESK
;
A
#
# COMPACT_ATOMS: atom_id res chain seq x y z
N MET A 1 6.74 0.78 0.87
CA MET A 1 6.79 1.73 -0.27
C MET A 1 8.15 1.75 -0.96
N PHE A 2 9.27 1.92 -0.26
CA PHE A 2 10.59 2.01 -0.92
C PHE A 2 10.90 0.89 -1.91
N LYS A 3 10.77 -0.38 -1.47
CA LYS A 3 11.03 -1.54 -2.32
C LYS A 3 10.19 -1.55 -3.60
N LEU A 4 8.95 -1.07 -3.53
CA LEU A 4 8.03 -0.98 -4.66
C LEU A 4 8.41 0.18 -5.59
N ALA A 5 8.75 1.35 -5.05
CA ALA A 5 9.25 2.46 -5.85
C ALA A 5 10.52 2.08 -6.62
N MET A 6 11.42 1.31 -5.98
CA MET A 6 12.65 0.86 -6.61
C MET A 6 12.41 -0.10 -7.78
N THR A 7 11.30 -0.83 -7.88
CA THR A 7 11.06 -1.71 -9.05
C THR A 7 10.81 -0.94 -10.33
N ARG A 8 10.49 0.35 -10.24
CA ARG A 8 10.19 1.24 -11.38
C ARG A 8 11.41 2.00 -11.89
N VAL A 9 12.57 1.83 -11.24
CA VAL A 9 13.83 2.51 -11.57
C VAL A 9 14.89 1.45 -11.93
N PRO A 10 15.79 1.72 -12.90
CA PRO A 10 16.91 0.84 -13.19
C PRO A 10 17.72 0.51 -11.93
N GLN A 11 17.88 -0.78 -11.62
CA GLN A 11 18.51 -1.22 -10.36
C GLN A 11 19.97 -0.80 -10.23
N SER A 12 20.69 -0.69 -11.35
CA SER A 12 22.07 -0.18 -11.39
C SER A 12 22.14 1.26 -10.92
N PHE A 13 21.22 2.11 -11.40
CA PHE A 13 21.12 3.52 -11.02
C PHE A 13 20.78 3.69 -9.54
N VAL A 14 19.79 2.94 -9.04
CA VAL A 14 19.43 2.94 -7.61
C VAL A 14 20.63 2.58 -6.74
N LYS A 15 21.40 1.55 -7.10
CA LYS A 15 22.59 1.14 -6.34
C LYS A 15 23.64 2.24 -6.30
N MET A 16 23.92 2.90 -7.42
CA MET A 16 24.87 4.01 -7.47
C MET A 16 24.39 5.19 -6.62
N TRP A 17 23.11 5.55 -6.71
CA TRP A 17 22.52 6.61 -5.88
C TRP A 17 22.54 6.29 -4.39
N LYS A 18 22.18 5.07 -3.99
CA LYS A 18 22.28 4.63 -2.59
C LYS A 18 23.72 4.57 -2.07
N SER A 19 24.69 4.28 -2.93
CA SER A 19 26.11 4.26 -2.58
C SER A 19 26.74 5.65 -2.47
N GLY A 20 25.99 6.72 -2.80
CA GLY A 20 26.49 8.10 -2.80
C GLY A 20 27.29 8.49 -4.05
N TRP A 21 27.42 7.58 -5.02
CA TRP A 21 28.08 7.86 -6.31
C TRP A 21 27.27 8.79 -7.21
N VAL A 22 25.94 8.74 -7.10
CA VAL A 22 25.04 9.70 -7.75
C VAL A 22 24.55 10.67 -6.68
N ALA A 23 24.76 11.96 -6.90
CA ALA A 23 24.25 13.01 -6.02
C ALA A 23 22.72 13.13 -6.12
N ASP A 24 22.08 13.56 -5.03
CA ASP A 24 20.63 13.81 -4.98
C ASP A 24 20.22 14.87 -6.03
N ASP A 25 21.09 15.83 -6.34
CA ASP A 25 20.83 16.84 -7.39
C ASP A 25 20.71 16.24 -8.78
N LEU A 26 21.55 15.27 -9.12
CA LEU A 26 21.47 14.57 -10.41
C LEU A 26 20.18 13.76 -10.50
N PHE A 27 19.78 13.12 -9.40
CA PHE A 27 18.49 12.43 -9.31
C PHE A 27 17.33 13.41 -9.53
N ASN A 28 17.32 14.53 -8.81
CA ASN A 28 16.27 15.55 -8.88
C ASN A 28 16.19 16.17 -10.28
N LEU A 29 17.32 16.41 -10.94
CA LEU A 29 17.36 16.90 -12.32
C LEU A 29 16.67 15.92 -13.28
N THR A 30 17.03 14.62 -13.21
CA THR A 30 16.41 13.62 -14.08
C THR A 30 14.91 13.46 -13.82
N ALA A 31 14.49 13.50 -12.56
CA ALA A 31 13.09 13.47 -12.17
C ALA A 31 12.32 14.71 -12.67
N GLY A 32 12.95 15.89 -12.64
CA GLY A 32 12.41 17.13 -13.19
C GLY A 32 12.24 17.08 -14.70
N LEU A 33 13.25 16.60 -15.43
CA LEU A 33 13.18 16.40 -16.88
C LEU A 33 12.06 15.43 -17.26
N GLN A 34 11.96 14.30 -16.57
CA GLN A 34 10.90 13.32 -16.83
C GLN A 34 9.50 13.88 -16.51
N SER A 35 9.38 14.69 -15.45
CA SER A 35 8.14 15.40 -15.11
C SER A 35 7.75 16.45 -16.16
N GLY A 36 8.73 17.04 -16.86
CA GLY A 36 8.48 17.96 -17.96
C GLY A 36 7.86 17.27 -19.19
N ILE A 37 8.19 15.99 -19.41
CA ILE A 37 7.79 15.22 -20.60
C ILE A 37 6.53 14.37 -20.34
N SER A 38 6.36 13.87 -19.12
CA SER A 38 5.26 12.97 -18.74
C SER A 38 4.36 13.60 -17.69
N PHE A 39 3.11 13.86 -18.06
CA PHE A 39 2.08 14.31 -17.13
C PHE A 39 1.92 13.34 -15.95
N GLN A 40 1.88 12.04 -16.23
CA GLN A 40 1.74 11.01 -15.19
C GLN A 40 2.90 11.10 -14.19
N THR A 41 4.14 11.20 -14.67
CA THR A 41 5.30 11.33 -13.78
C THR A 41 5.24 12.61 -12.95
N ARG A 42 4.85 13.74 -13.57
CA ARG A 42 4.69 15.01 -12.85
C ARG A 42 3.64 14.93 -11.74
N TRP A 43 2.51 14.29 -12.04
CA TRP A 43 1.41 14.13 -11.09
C TRP A 43 1.80 13.17 -9.95
N GLU A 44 2.38 12.00 -10.26
CA GLU A 44 2.81 11.02 -9.26
C GLU A 44 3.89 11.61 -8.34
N LEU A 45 4.95 12.19 -8.90
CA LEU A 45 6.03 12.79 -8.10
C LEU A 45 5.55 14.00 -7.30
N GLY A 46 4.71 14.85 -7.87
CA GLY A 46 4.16 16.01 -7.16
C GLY A 46 3.29 15.58 -5.96
N LEU A 47 2.44 14.58 -6.15
CA LEU A 47 1.63 14.02 -5.07
C LEU A 47 2.48 13.34 -4.00
N ASP A 48 3.47 12.55 -4.39
CA ASP A 48 4.32 11.84 -3.43
C ASP A 48 5.22 12.82 -2.65
N VAL A 49 5.81 13.83 -3.30
CA VAL A 49 6.59 14.89 -2.63
C VAL A 49 5.71 15.68 -1.66
N GLY A 50 4.53 16.12 -2.10
CA GLY A 50 3.59 16.87 -1.27
C GLY A 50 3.04 16.06 -0.10
N SER A 51 2.61 14.82 -0.34
CA SER A 51 2.08 13.94 0.71
C SER A 51 3.13 13.52 1.74
N MET A 52 4.40 13.42 1.34
CA MET A 52 5.51 13.11 2.24
C MET A 52 6.04 14.34 2.99
N GLY A 53 5.60 15.56 2.62
CA GLY A 53 6.01 16.81 3.25
C GLY A 53 7.49 17.12 3.06
N VAL A 54 8.03 16.83 1.88
CA VAL A 54 9.43 17.07 1.50
C VAL A 54 9.50 17.93 0.25
N ASP A 55 10.69 18.46 -0.07
CA ASP A 55 10.86 19.42 -1.17
C ASP A 55 11.45 18.81 -2.45
N SER A 56 11.84 17.52 -2.44
CA SER A 56 12.46 16.89 -3.62
C SER A 56 12.13 15.40 -3.79
N PRO A 57 12.12 14.89 -5.04
CA PRO A 57 11.96 13.47 -5.34
C PRO A 57 12.99 12.55 -4.66
N ALA A 58 14.25 12.98 -4.57
CA ALA A 58 15.29 12.24 -3.86
C ALA A 58 14.96 12.12 -2.35
N ALA A 59 14.56 13.22 -1.71
CA ALA A 59 14.16 13.24 -0.30
C ALA A 59 12.92 12.37 -0.06
N MET A 60 11.95 12.41 -0.98
CA MET A 60 10.74 11.58 -0.95
C MET A 60 11.07 10.08 -0.96
N LEU A 61 11.95 9.65 -1.86
CA LEU A 61 12.39 8.25 -1.92
C LEU A 61 13.17 7.83 -0.67
N ARG A 62 14.02 8.71 -0.10
CA ARG A 62 14.66 8.44 1.19
C ARG A 62 13.61 8.32 2.30
N ARG A 63 12.58 9.15 2.29
CA ARG A 63 11.47 9.09 3.27
C ARG A 63 10.69 7.79 3.17
N PHE A 64 10.52 7.22 1.98
CA PHE A 64 9.89 5.90 1.80
C PHE A 64 10.62 4.77 2.54
N GLU A 65 11.91 4.89 2.84
CA GLU A 65 12.66 3.88 3.62
C GLU A 65 12.18 3.83 5.08
N VAL A 66 11.73 4.97 5.61
CA VAL A 66 11.24 5.07 6.99
C VAL A 66 9.94 4.28 7.18
N PHE A 67 9.11 4.20 6.16
CA PHE A 67 7.84 3.46 6.18
C PHE A 67 8.00 1.96 5.89
N SER A 68 9.21 1.42 6.00
CA SER A 68 9.41 -0.03 5.96
C SER A 68 8.88 -0.67 7.25
N LEU A 69 8.03 -1.70 7.11
CA LEU A 69 7.60 -2.55 8.23
C LEU A 69 8.68 -3.54 8.67
N ASP A 70 9.79 -3.59 7.93
CA ASP A 70 10.98 -4.39 8.23
C ASP A 70 12.11 -3.41 8.55
N THR A 71 12.27 -3.08 9.84
CA THR A 71 13.33 -2.18 10.33
C THR A 71 14.38 -2.99 11.07
N LYS A 72 15.67 -2.66 10.84
CA LYS A 72 16.79 -3.31 11.53
C LYS A 72 16.75 -3.13 13.05
N LYS A 73 16.14 -2.03 13.50
CA LYS A 73 16.10 -1.64 14.92
C LYS A 73 15.00 -2.35 15.70
N ASP A 74 13.87 -2.67 15.08
CA ASP A 74 12.62 -2.94 15.81
C ASP A 74 11.94 -4.28 15.46
N ARG A 75 12.72 -5.31 15.08
CA ARG A 75 12.18 -6.61 14.56
C ARG A 75 11.16 -6.38 13.42
N LYS A 76 10.64 -7.44 12.82
CA LYS A 76 9.57 -7.28 11.82
C LYS A 76 8.29 -6.87 12.55
N VAL A 77 7.71 -5.74 12.16
CA VAL A 77 6.47 -5.22 12.80
C VAL A 77 5.35 -6.26 12.76
N LEU A 78 5.26 -7.02 11.67
CA LEU A 78 4.24 -8.05 11.47
C LEU A 78 4.34 -9.22 12.46
N ASP A 79 5.54 -9.51 12.98
CA ASP A 79 5.73 -10.58 13.98
C ASP A 79 5.11 -10.22 15.34
N ARG A 80 4.77 -8.94 15.55
CA ARG A 80 4.13 -8.45 16.79
C ARG A 80 2.61 -8.37 16.68
N VAL A 81 2.05 -8.59 15.49
CA VAL A 81 0.60 -8.48 15.26
C VAL A 81 -0.08 -9.77 15.72
N THR A 82 -0.91 -9.67 16.75
CA THR A 82 -1.65 -10.80 17.35
C THR A 82 -3.16 -10.66 17.24
N CYS A 83 -3.65 -9.48 16.86
CA CYS A 83 -5.08 -9.22 16.72
C CYS A 83 -5.64 -9.79 15.39
N PRO A 84 -6.95 -10.03 15.31
CA PRO A 84 -7.58 -10.38 14.05
C PRO A 84 -7.34 -9.31 12.97
N VAL A 85 -7.06 -9.73 11.74
CA VAL A 85 -6.75 -8.83 10.63
C VAL A 85 -7.66 -9.08 9.44
N LEU A 86 -8.24 -8.02 8.89
CA LEU A 86 -8.85 -8.01 7.56
C LEU A 86 -7.88 -7.36 6.59
N LEU A 87 -7.38 -8.14 5.63
CA LEU A 87 -6.53 -7.67 4.56
C LEU A 87 -7.33 -7.54 3.28
N ARG A 88 -7.10 -6.45 2.55
CA ARG A 88 -7.69 -6.22 1.24
C ARG A 88 -6.60 -5.90 0.23
N ALA A 89 -6.68 -6.51 -0.94
CA ALA A 89 -5.88 -6.13 -2.10
C ALA A 89 -6.76 -5.78 -3.30
N PRO A 90 -6.25 -4.94 -4.22
CA PRO A 90 -6.79 -4.87 -5.58
C PRO A 90 -6.45 -6.17 -6.34
N GLU A 91 -7.25 -6.49 -7.36
CA GLU A 91 -7.01 -7.55 -8.36
C GLU A 91 -7.81 -7.23 -9.62
N GLY A 92 -7.48 -7.90 -10.73
CA GLY A 92 -8.14 -7.69 -12.02
C GLY A 92 -7.38 -6.77 -12.98
N GLY A 93 -6.06 -6.64 -12.82
CA GLY A 93 -5.18 -5.93 -13.76
C GLY A 93 -5.31 -4.41 -13.79
N ALA A 94 -6.17 -3.83 -12.94
CA ALA A 94 -6.39 -2.39 -12.80
C ALA A 94 -5.67 -1.79 -11.57
N GLU A 95 -4.68 -2.49 -11.06
CA GLU A 95 -3.87 -2.09 -9.91
C GLU A 95 -2.81 -1.05 -10.30
N MET A 96 -2.90 0.15 -9.71
CA MET A 96 -2.05 1.29 -10.07
C MET A 96 -0.71 1.30 -9.33
N TYR A 97 -0.69 0.82 -8.08
CA TYR A 97 0.46 0.96 -7.19
C TYR A 97 1.11 -0.38 -6.85
N SER A 98 0.35 -1.35 -6.33
CA SER A 98 0.84 -2.66 -5.90
C SER A 98 -0.15 -3.75 -6.27
N SER A 99 0.36 -4.89 -6.73
CA SER A 99 -0.45 -6.09 -6.90
C SER A 99 -0.82 -6.72 -5.56
N ALA A 100 -1.80 -7.63 -5.61
CA ALA A 100 -2.18 -8.45 -4.46
C ALA A 100 -1.01 -9.24 -3.89
N GLU A 101 -0.17 -9.83 -4.75
CA GLU A 101 0.97 -10.68 -4.39
C GLU A 101 2.03 -9.89 -3.63
N ILE A 102 2.38 -8.69 -4.14
CA ILE A 102 3.42 -7.85 -3.55
C ILE A 102 2.96 -7.26 -2.21
N GLY A 103 1.65 -7.00 -2.08
CA GLY A 103 1.02 -6.39 -0.92
C GLY A 103 0.33 -7.40 0.01
N ALA A 104 -1.00 -7.51 -0.11
CA ALA A 104 -1.84 -8.18 0.88
C ALA A 104 -1.55 -9.66 1.04
N VAL A 105 -1.30 -10.41 -0.04
CA VAL A 105 -0.99 -11.85 0.03
C VAL A 105 0.32 -12.08 0.78
N LYS A 106 1.33 -11.24 0.51
CA LYS A 106 2.60 -11.30 1.24
C LYS A 106 2.41 -10.98 2.72
N ILE A 107 1.66 -9.93 3.05
CA ILE A 107 1.38 -9.57 4.45
C ILE A 107 0.62 -10.69 5.15
N HIS A 108 -0.39 -11.28 4.50
CA HIS A 108 -1.16 -12.41 5.02
C HIS A 108 -0.27 -13.60 5.44
N LYS A 109 0.73 -13.92 4.60
CA LYS A 109 1.72 -14.98 4.89
C LYS A 109 2.67 -14.62 6.03
N LEU A 110 2.99 -13.34 6.20
CA LEU A 110 3.91 -12.85 7.23
C LEU A 110 3.23 -12.62 8.60
N LEU A 111 1.91 -12.62 8.68
CA LEU A 111 1.15 -12.58 9.93
C LEU A 111 1.17 -13.95 10.63
N ILE A 112 2.35 -14.38 11.07
CA ILE A 112 2.58 -15.71 11.65
C ILE A 112 1.97 -15.86 13.05
N MET A 113 1.78 -14.76 13.77
CA MET A 113 1.20 -14.74 15.12
C MET A 113 -0.33 -14.62 15.12
N VAL A 114 -0.95 -14.46 13.94
CA VAL A 114 -2.41 -14.43 13.78
C VAL A 114 -2.87 -15.79 13.26
N SER A 115 -3.76 -16.46 13.99
CA SER A 115 -4.32 -17.75 13.57
C SER A 115 -5.11 -17.62 12.26
N GLU A 116 -5.15 -18.69 11.45
CA GLU A 116 -5.87 -18.70 10.16
C GLU A 116 -7.34 -18.28 10.31
N GLY A 117 -8.03 -18.72 11.36
CA GLY A 117 -9.41 -18.30 11.64
C GLY A 117 -9.56 -16.82 12.01
N ASN A 118 -8.46 -16.12 12.31
CA ASN A 118 -8.42 -14.70 12.69
C ASN A 118 -7.89 -13.78 11.60
N LYS A 119 -7.53 -14.30 10.42
CA LYS A 119 -7.12 -13.49 9.27
C LYS A 119 -8.04 -13.73 8.08
N GLU A 120 -8.58 -12.65 7.54
CA GLU A 120 -9.43 -12.67 6.35
C GLU A 120 -8.70 -11.92 5.23
N LEU A 121 -8.61 -12.54 4.05
CA LEU A 121 -8.05 -11.93 2.85
C LEU A 121 -9.16 -11.76 1.82
N TRP A 122 -9.42 -10.52 1.45
CA TRP A 122 -10.38 -10.19 0.41
C TRP A 122 -9.66 -9.60 -0.80
N ILE A 123 -9.77 -10.33 -1.91
CA ILE A 123 -9.23 -9.91 -3.20
C ILE A 123 -10.40 -10.02 -4.21
N PRO A 124 -10.98 -8.88 -4.65
CA PRO A 124 -12.06 -8.87 -5.62
C PRO A 124 -11.50 -8.98 -7.05
N GLY A 125 -11.98 -9.96 -7.81
CA GLY A 125 -11.48 -10.21 -9.17
C GLY A 125 -11.90 -9.18 -10.24
N GLN A 126 -12.83 -8.28 -9.92
CA GLN A 126 -13.32 -7.25 -10.84
C GLN A 126 -13.34 -5.85 -10.22
N ALA A 127 -13.22 -4.82 -11.05
CA ALA A 127 -13.33 -3.43 -10.63
C ALA A 127 -14.66 -3.13 -9.93
N ALA A 128 -15.78 -3.66 -10.47
CA ALA A 128 -17.13 -3.49 -9.93
C ALA A 128 -17.31 -4.11 -8.52
N ASP A 129 -16.50 -5.11 -8.17
CA ASP A 129 -16.50 -5.75 -6.86
C ASP A 129 -15.50 -5.11 -5.88
N GLY A 130 -14.82 -4.05 -6.32
CA GLY A 130 -13.88 -3.27 -5.50
C GLY A 130 -12.42 -3.63 -5.77
N GLY A 131 -12.12 -4.30 -6.87
CA GLY A 131 -10.78 -4.72 -7.31
C GLY A 131 -9.86 -3.55 -7.65
N LEU A 132 -10.37 -2.32 -7.70
CA LEU A 132 -9.55 -1.11 -7.82
C LEU A 132 -8.79 -0.79 -6.53
N SER A 133 -7.65 -0.10 -6.68
CA SER A 133 -6.93 0.48 -5.53
C SER A 133 -7.87 1.37 -4.71
N ALA A 134 -7.79 1.28 -3.38
CA ALA A 134 -8.71 1.94 -2.45
C ALA A 134 -10.22 1.59 -2.62
N SER A 135 -10.58 0.58 -3.43
CA SER A 135 -11.97 0.11 -3.64
C SER A 135 -12.87 1.25 -4.06
N ILE A 136 -12.29 2.16 -4.84
CA ILE A 136 -13.01 3.28 -5.43
C ILE A 136 -14.21 2.72 -6.18
N GLY A 137 -15.39 3.30 -5.92
CA GLY A 137 -16.66 2.87 -6.52
C GLY A 137 -17.42 1.79 -5.75
N VAL A 138 -16.82 1.17 -4.71
CA VAL A 138 -17.43 0.02 -4.01
C VAL A 138 -17.34 0.15 -2.49
N TRP A 139 -17.52 1.38 -2.00
CA TRP A 139 -17.47 1.70 -0.57
C TRP A 139 -18.56 1.02 0.25
N PRO A 140 -19.82 0.86 -0.22
CA PRO A 140 -20.83 0.14 0.54
C PRO A 140 -20.43 -1.31 0.86
N SER A 141 -19.87 -2.04 -0.11
CA SER A 141 -19.41 -3.41 0.10
C SER A 141 -18.18 -3.47 1.01
N LEU A 142 -17.24 -2.51 0.87
CA LEU A 142 -16.11 -2.38 1.79
C LEU A 142 -16.59 -2.13 3.22
N ALA A 143 -17.55 -1.23 3.42
CA ALA A 143 -18.14 -0.94 4.72
C ALA A 143 -18.85 -2.17 5.29
N GLN A 144 -19.69 -2.83 4.49
CA GLN A 144 -20.42 -4.03 4.90
C GLN A 144 -19.46 -5.14 5.36
N ARG A 145 -18.40 -5.43 4.59
CA ARG A 145 -17.39 -6.44 4.96
C ARG A 145 -16.60 -6.04 6.20
N SER A 146 -16.21 -4.77 6.30
CA SER A 146 -15.50 -4.24 7.48
C SER A 146 -16.35 -4.39 8.74
N PHE A 147 -17.63 -4.01 8.68
CA PHE A 147 -18.53 -4.15 9.82
C PHE A 147 -18.83 -5.61 10.13
N ARG A 148 -19.06 -6.46 9.13
CA ARG A 148 -19.23 -7.91 9.34
C ARG A 148 -18.01 -8.50 10.04
N PHE A 149 -16.81 -8.15 9.58
CA PHE A 149 -15.56 -8.61 10.20
C PHE A 149 -15.50 -8.18 11.67
N LEU A 150 -15.74 -6.90 11.97
CA LEU A 150 -15.72 -6.40 13.34
C LEU A 150 -16.81 -7.03 14.21
N ASP A 151 -18.02 -7.19 13.69
CA ASP A 151 -19.15 -7.81 14.40
C ASP A 151 -18.82 -9.26 14.79
N MET A 152 -18.21 -10.04 13.88
CA MET A 152 -17.77 -11.40 14.17
C MET A 152 -16.70 -11.45 15.27
N ARG A 153 -15.77 -10.47 15.30
CA ARG A 153 -14.68 -10.44 16.30
C ARG A 153 -15.12 -9.91 17.65
N PHE A 154 -16.09 -9.01 17.67
CA PHE A 154 -16.65 -8.44 18.91
C PHE A 154 -17.88 -9.19 19.42
N GLY A 155 -18.40 -10.17 18.68
CA GLY A 155 -19.60 -10.91 19.05
C GLY A 155 -20.88 -10.06 18.95
N THR A 156 -20.86 -8.99 18.16
CA THR A 156 -22.00 -8.08 18.00
C THR A 156 -23.05 -8.71 17.11
N ASN A 157 -24.26 -8.91 17.64
CA ASN A 157 -25.41 -9.30 16.85
C ASN A 157 -26.23 -8.06 16.48
N ARG A 158 -26.11 -7.60 15.22
CA ARG A 158 -26.94 -6.50 14.70
C ARG A 158 -28.32 -7.05 14.35
N LYS A 159 -29.30 -6.83 15.22
CA LYS A 159 -30.71 -7.08 14.90
C LYS A 159 -31.11 -6.17 13.73
N THR A 160 -31.70 -6.74 12.70
CA THR A 160 -32.38 -5.98 11.65
C THR A 160 -33.51 -5.18 12.30
N ILE A 161 -33.40 -3.86 12.30
CA ILE A 161 -34.53 -2.99 12.65
C ILE A 161 -35.53 -3.14 11.50
N PRO A 162 -36.76 -3.61 11.73
CA PRO A 162 -37.77 -3.66 10.68
C PRO A 162 -37.96 -2.25 10.12
N GLU A 163 -37.94 -2.10 8.80
CA GLU A 163 -38.31 -0.83 8.17
C GLU A 163 -39.71 -0.45 8.65
N SER A 164 -39.82 0.66 9.39
CA SER A 164 -41.11 1.24 9.72
C SER A 164 -41.72 1.71 8.40
N LYS A 165 -42.79 1.01 7.98
CA LYS A 165 -43.63 1.39 6.85
C LYS A 165 -44.17 2.81 6.98
#